data_AF-A0A0G4MJK6-F1
#
_entry.id   AF-A0A0G4MJK6-F1
#
_cell.length_a   1.000
_cell.length_b   1.000
_cell.length_c   1.000
_cell.angle_alpha   90.00
_cell.angle_beta   90.00
_cell.angle_gamma   90.00
#
_symmetry.space_group_name_H-M   'P 1'
#
loop_
_entity.id
_entity.type
_entity.pdbx_description
1 polymer ?
#
loop_
_entity_poly.entity_id
_entity_poly.type
_entity_poly.pdbx_seq_one_letter_code
_entity_poly.pdbx_strand_id
1 'polypeptide(L)'
;MLLDKYVMTKAFEGLLSFHNKSGEAQAPPASFVKRVAHTMNRIDPLLKTLQVRPSPPEGLVQAYLIHIADRSDVNFKKILDLKAVRKQDQAHLLELFGIHRDSKANDGKLAQNSPLLTPLLASQ
;
A
#
# COMPACT_ATOMS: atom_id res chain seq x y z
N MET A 1 -11.85 5.52 -1.07
CA MET A 1 -10.38 5.50 -0.93
C MET A 1 -9.65 6.20 -2.07
N LEU A 2 -10.04 6.05 -3.35
CA LEU A 2 -9.41 6.81 -4.45
C LEU A 2 -9.63 8.33 -4.30
N LEU A 3 -10.86 8.74 -3.97
CA LEU A 3 -11.18 10.14 -3.68
C LEU A 3 -10.36 10.66 -2.50
N ASP A 4 -10.26 9.89 -1.42
CA ASP A 4 -9.51 10.28 -0.22
C ASP A 4 -8.02 10.49 -0.53
N LYS A 5 -7.40 9.58 -1.28
CA LYS A 5 -6.01 9.75 -1.77
C LYS A 5 -5.89 11.05 -2.57
N TYR A 6 -6.80 11.30 -3.50
CA TYR A 6 -6.77 12.49 -4.35
C TYR A 6 -6.88 13.77 -3.52
N VAL A 7 -7.86 13.85 -2.61
CA VAL A 7 -8.09 15.00 -1.74
C VAL A 7 -6.87 15.24 -0.86
N MET A 8 -6.33 14.21 -0.22
CA MET A 8 -5.11 14.37 0.60
C MET A 8 -3.91 14.81 -0.24
N THR A 9 -3.74 14.27 -1.45
CA THR A 9 -2.63 14.66 -2.32
C THR A 9 -2.72 16.14 -2.67
N LYS A 10 -3.92 16.62 -3.05
CA LYS A 10 -4.14 18.04 -3.36
C LYS A 10 -3.94 18.95 -2.14
N ALA A 11 -4.40 18.52 -0.98
CA ALA A 11 -4.20 19.26 0.27
C ALA A 11 -2.70 19.39 0.61
N PHE A 12 -1.94 18.29 0.51
CA PHE A 12 -0.50 18.33 0.77
C PHE A 12 0.29 19.11 -0.28
N GLU A 13 -0.10 19.06 -1.55
CA GLU A 13 0.52 19.86 -2.61
C GLU A 13 0.43 21.36 -2.28
N GLY A 14 -0.70 21.81 -1.73
CA GLY A 14 -0.94 23.21 -1.34
C GLY A 14 -0.44 23.60 0.05
N LEU A 15 0.12 22.68 0.84
CA LEU A 15 0.42 22.92 2.25
C LEU A 15 1.42 24.08 2.47
N LEU A 16 2.46 24.18 1.64
CA LEU A 16 3.47 25.24 1.78
C LEU A 16 2.96 26.62 1.39
N SER A 17 1.82 26.73 0.70
CA SER A 17 1.20 28.03 0.40
C SER A 17 0.80 28.78 1.66
N PHE A 18 0.61 28.08 2.78
CA PHE A 18 0.22 28.64 4.08
C PHE A 18 1.42 28.92 5.03
N HIS A 19 2.66 28.66 4.58
CA HIS A 19 3.84 28.81 5.44
C HIS A 19 4.27 30.28 5.65
N ASN A 20 3.97 31.17 4.71
CA ASN A 20 4.38 32.57 4.77
C ASN A 20 3.53 33.36 5.78
N LYS A 21 4.21 34.04 6.72
CA LYS A 21 3.57 34.93 7.72
C LYS A 21 3.06 36.25 7.13
N SER A 22 3.45 36.59 5.90
CA SER A 22 3.10 37.85 5.21
C SER A 22 1.69 37.88 4.63
N GLY A 23 0.92 36.80 4.72
CA GLY A 23 -0.47 36.74 4.25
C GLY A 23 -0.65 36.61 2.73
N GLU A 24 0.43 36.69 1.96
CA GLU A 24 0.41 36.44 0.51
C GLU A 24 0.61 34.95 0.23
N ALA A 25 -0.38 34.33 -0.40
CA ALA A 25 -0.30 32.93 -0.83
C ALA A 25 0.71 32.77 -1.95
N GLN A 26 1.86 32.15 -1.65
CA GLN A 26 2.88 31.84 -2.63
C GLN A 26 2.71 30.41 -3.15
N ALA A 27 2.86 30.22 -4.47
CA ALA A 27 2.84 28.90 -5.05
C ALA A 27 3.95 28.00 -4.45
N PRO A 28 3.65 26.75 -4.06
CA PRO A 28 4.64 25.84 -3.50
C PRO A 28 5.76 25.53 -4.51
N PRO A 29 7.01 25.31 -4.06
CA PRO A 29 8.09 24.89 -4.95
C PRO A 29 7.75 23.61 -5.72
N ALA A 30 8.05 23.57 -7.02
CA ALA A 30 7.75 22.40 -7.85
C ALA A 30 8.41 21.10 -7.34
N SER A 31 9.59 21.21 -6.71
CA SER A 31 10.29 20.08 -6.08
C SER A 31 9.52 19.50 -4.89
N PHE A 32 8.83 20.34 -4.12
CA PHE A 32 7.96 19.92 -3.03
C PHE A 32 6.73 19.18 -3.57
N VAL A 33 6.04 19.76 -4.55
CA VAL A 33 4.88 19.12 -5.22
C VAL A 33 5.26 17.75 -5.77
N LYS A 34 6.41 17.64 -6.47
CA LYS A 34 6.92 16.35 -6.96
C LYS A 34 7.17 15.33 -5.85
N ARG A 35 7.70 15.76 -4.71
CA ARG A 35 7.95 14.88 -3.55
C ARG A 35 6.66 14.42 -2.89
N VAL A 36 5.67 15.31 -2.75
CA VAL A 36 4.32 14.95 -2.28
C VAL A 36 3.72 13.91 -3.21
N ALA A 37 3.68 14.16 -4.51
CA ALA A 37 3.14 13.22 -5.50
C ALA A 37 3.85 11.86 -5.43
N HIS A 38 5.19 11.85 -5.39
CA HIS A 38 5.96 10.62 -5.25
C HIS A 38 5.59 9.84 -3.97
N THR A 39 5.50 10.53 -2.83
CA THR A 39 5.16 9.93 -1.54
C THR A 39 3.74 9.38 -1.53
N MET A 40 2.76 10.16 -2.01
CA MET A 40 1.36 9.76 -2.07
C MET A 40 1.13 8.59 -3.03
N ASN A 41 1.92 8.46 -4.09
CA ASN A 41 1.82 7.31 -5.00
C ASN A 41 2.33 6.00 -4.38
N ARG A 42 3.14 6.04 -3.31
CA ARG A 42 3.57 4.83 -2.60
C ARG A 42 2.39 4.10 -1.95
N ILE A 43 1.26 4.75 -1.70
CA ILE A 43 0.08 4.10 -1.12
C ILE A 43 -0.72 3.28 -2.14
N ASP A 44 -0.49 3.50 -3.45
CA ASP A 44 -1.30 2.88 -4.51
C ASP A 44 -1.29 1.36 -4.48
N PRO A 45 -0.14 0.68 -4.30
CA PRO A 45 -0.10 -0.76 -4.19
C PRO A 45 -0.99 -1.28 -3.05
N LEU A 46 -0.91 -0.64 -1.88
CA LEU A 46 -1.70 -1.03 -0.71
C LEU A 46 -3.20 -0.85 -0.97
N LEU A 47 -3.60 0.32 -1.49
CA LEU A 47 -5.01 0.58 -1.78
C LEU A 47 -5.56 -0.37 -2.85
N LYS A 48 -4.79 -0.69 -3.89
CA LYS A 48 -5.20 -1.64 -4.93
C LYS A 48 -5.38 -3.05 -4.37
N THR A 49 -4.44 -3.53 -3.54
CA THR A 49 -4.55 -4.84 -2.88
C THR A 49 -5.77 -4.90 -1.96
N LEU A 50 -6.01 -3.87 -1.14
CA LEU A 50 -7.12 -3.87 -0.18
C LEU A 50 -8.49 -3.75 -0.86
N GLN A 51 -8.58 -3.12 -2.03
CA GLN A 51 -9.83 -2.96 -2.79
C GLN A 51 -10.31 -4.24 -3.49
N VAL A 52 -9.49 -5.28 -3.59
CA VAL A 52 -9.91 -6.53 -4.24
C VAL A 52 -11.07 -7.16 -3.48
N ARG A 53 -12.07 -7.68 -4.19
CA ARG A 53 -13.21 -8.33 -3.56
C ARG A 53 -12.74 -9.56 -2.75
N PRO A 54 -13.37 -9.86 -1.61
CA PRO A 54 -12.99 -10.99 -0.76
C PRO A 54 -13.26 -12.36 -1.40
N SER A 55 -14.09 -12.42 -2.46
CA SER A 55 -14.35 -13.62 -3.24
C SER A 55 -13.96 -13.39 -4.71
N PRO A 56 -13.24 -14.33 -5.35
CA PRO A 56 -12.72 -15.58 -4.78
C PRO A 56 -11.49 -15.33 -3.85
N PRO A 57 -11.20 -16.22 -2.88
CA PRO A 57 -10.16 -16.00 -1.87
C PRO A 57 -8.75 -15.81 -2.46
N GLU A 58 -8.46 -16.45 -3.59
CA GLU A 58 -7.20 -16.34 -4.33
C GLU A 58 -6.98 -14.93 -4.88
N GLY A 59 -8.05 -14.17 -5.11
CA GLY A 59 -7.98 -12.82 -5.65
C GLY A 59 -7.12 -11.89 -4.79
N LEU A 60 -7.23 -12.00 -3.46
CA LEU A 60 -6.42 -11.20 -2.54
C LEU A 60 -4.94 -11.60 -2.58
N VAL A 61 -4.65 -12.91 -2.63
CA VAL A 61 -3.29 -13.44 -2.72
C VAL A 61 -2.62 -12.94 -4.00
N GLN A 62 -3.31 -13.01 -5.14
CA GLN A 62 -2.78 -12.52 -6.41
C GLN A 62 -2.56 -10.99 -6.38
N ALA A 63 -3.51 -10.24 -5.83
CA ALA A 63 -3.37 -8.79 -5.71
C ALA A 63 -2.19 -8.38 -4.82
N TYR A 64 -1.89 -9.16 -3.78
CA TYR A 64 -0.71 -8.95 -2.95
C TYR A 64 0.57 -9.19 -3.76
N LEU A 65 0.67 -10.34 -4.43
CA LEU A 65 1.85 -10.73 -5.20
C LEU A 65 2.13 -9.79 -6.39
N ILE A 66 1.09 -9.17 -6.97
CA ILE A 66 1.23 -8.22 -8.09
C ILE A 66 1.61 -6.83 -7.61
N HIS A 67 0.99 -6.33 -6.53
CA HIS A 67 1.14 -4.93 -6.13
C HIS A 67 2.21 -4.71 -5.06
N ILE A 68 2.24 -5.55 -4.02
CA ILE A 68 3.23 -5.44 -2.93
C ILE A 68 4.49 -6.25 -3.26
N ALA A 69 4.30 -7.39 -3.94
CA ALA A 69 5.36 -8.15 -4.61
C ALA A 69 6.53 -8.55 -3.70
N ASP A 70 6.23 -9.06 -2.50
CA ASP A 70 7.23 -9.65 -1.62
C ASP A 70 6.86 -11.07 -1.14
N ARG A 71 7.81 -11.70 -0.43
CA ARG A 71 7.73 -13.08 0.06
C ARG A 71 7.35 -13.18 1.54
N SER A 72 7.13 -12.05 2.22
CA SER A 72 7.05 -11.97 3.68
C SER A 72 5.68 -12.39 4.21
N ASP A 73 5.65 -13.51 4.96
CA ASP A 73 4.43 -13.97 5.64
C ASP A 73 3.92 -12.97 6.68
N VAL A 74 4.83 -12.23 7.34
CA VAL A 74 4.49 -11.19 8.32
C VAL A 74 3.73 -10.04 7.65
N ASN A 75 4.20 -9.62 6.48
CA ASN A 75 3.57 -8.56 5.71
C ASN A 75 2.21 -9.00 5.19
N PHE A 76 2.12 -10.22 4.65
CA PHE A 76 0.86 -10.74 4.16
C PHE A 76 -0.19 -10.84 5.29
N LYS A 77 0.19 -11.34 6.48
CA LYS A 77 -0.69 -11.33 7.67
C LYS A 77 -1.19 -9.92 8.00
N LYS A 78 -0.32 -8.90 7.96
CA LYS A 78 -0.74 -7.52 8.22
C LYS A 78 -1.77 -7.03 7.20
N ILE A 79 -1.69 -7.46 5.94
CA ILE A 79 -2.71 -7.17 4.92
C ILE A 79 -4.04 -7.88 5.24
N LEU A 80 -4.00 -9.13 5.71
CA LEU A 80 -5.21 -9.83 6.15
C LEU A 80 -5.89 -9.10 7.31
N ASP A 81 -5.12 -8.59 8.27
CA ASP A 81 -5.61 -7.81 9.40
C ASP A 81 -6.22 -6.47 8.94
N LEU A 82 -5.52 -5.73 8.07
CA LEU A 82 -6.03 -4.46 7.52
C LEU A 82 -7.29 -4.63 6.69
N LYS A 83 -7.42 -5.76 6.00
CA LYS A 83 -8.63 -6.12 5.26
C LYS A 83 -9.75 -6.66 6.15
N ALA A 84 -9.49 -6.86 7.45
CA ALA A 84 -10.40 -7.46 8.41
C ALA A 84 -10.87 -8.87 8.01
N VAL A 85 -9.97 -9.68 7.47
CA VAL A 85 -10.25 -11.10 7.19
C VAL A 85 -10.47 -11.85 8.50
N ARG A 86 -11.52 -12.67 8.56
CA ARG A 86 -11.84 -13.45 9.75
C ARG A 86 -10.70 -14.43 10.06
N LYS A 87 -10.38 -14.60 11.35
CA LYS A 87 -9.28 -15.46 11.80
C LYS A 87 -9.34 -16.89 11.24
N GLN A 88 -10.55 -17.45 11.12
CA GLN A 88 -10.78 -18.79 10.57
C GLN A 88 -10.33 -18.92 9.09
N ASP A 89 -10.41 -17.84 8.32
CA ASP A 89 -10.11 -17.84 6.88
C ASP A 89 -8.62 -17.49 6.61
N GLN A 90 -7.94 -16.90 7.59
CA GLN A 90 -6.54 -16.46 7.44
C GLN A 90 -5.58 -17.64 7.22
N ALA A 91 -5.80 -18.77 7.89
CA ALA A 91 -4.94 -19.96 7.76
C ALA A 91 -4.93 -20.47 6.31
N HIS A 92 -6.11 -20.56 5.70
CA HIS A 92 -6.27 -20.99 4.30
C HIS A 92 -5.60 -20.01 3.31
N LEU A 93 -5.75 -18.70 3.53
CA LEU A 93 -5.12 -17.69 2.67
C LEU A 93 -3.59 -17.69 2.78
N LEU A 94 -3.04 -17.96 3.96
CA LEU A 94 -1.59 -18.09 4.16
C LEU A 94 -1.03 -19.30 3.41
N GLU A 95 -1.75 -20.42 3.42
CA GLU A 95 -1.39 -21.59 2.62
C GLU A 95 -1.39 -21.28 1.12
N LEU A 96 -2.48 -20.67 0.63
CA LEU A 96 -2.58 -20.23 -0.78
C LEU A 96 -1.45 -19.25 -1.15
N PHE A 97 -1.12 -18.32 -0.26
CA PHE A 97 0.00 -17.41 -0.44
C PHE A 97 1.32 -18.17 -0.60
N GLY A 98 1.63 -19.13 0.27
CA GLY A 98 2.82 -19.96 0.14
C GLY A 98 2.90 -20.67 -1.20
N ILE A 99 1.80 -21.33 -1.62
CA ILE A 99 1.72 -22.05 -2.91
C ILE A 99 2.01 -21.11 -4.09
N HIS A 100 1.37 -19.93 -4.12
CA HIS A 100 1.54 -18.98 -5.23
C HIS A 100 2.87 -18.24 -5.20
N ARG A 101 3.38 -17.91 -4.02
CA ARG A 101 4.69 -17.27 -3.80
C ARG A 101 5.83 -18.15 -4.33
N ASP A 102 5.72 -19.45 -4.15
CA ASP A 102 6.75 -20.43 -4.52
C ASP A 102 6.52 -21.00 -5.94
N SER A 103 5.49 -20.53 -6.64
CA SER A 103 5.24 -20.88 -8.04
C SER A 103 6.32 -20.32 -8.98
N LYS A 104 6.61 -21.07 -10.05
CA LYS A 104 7.60 -20.66 -11.08
C LYS A 104 7.30 -19.30 -11.71
N ALA A 105 6.04 -18.86 -11.72
CA ALA A 105 5.64 -17.57 -12.28
C ALA A 105 6.25 -16.38 -11.51
N ASN A 106 6.54 -16.57 -10.22
CA ASN A 106 7.04 -15.54 -9.29
C ASN A 106 8.53 -15.70 -8.95
N ASP A 107 9.20 -16.70 -9.53
CA ASP A 107 10.62 -16.93 -9.29
C ASP A 107 11.46 -15.72 -9.72
N GLY A 108 12.32 -15.24 -8.81
CA GLY A 108 13.13 -14.04 -8.98
C GLY A 108 12.39 -12.69 -9.07
N LYS A 109 11.05 -12.65 -9.06
CA LYS A 109 10.27 -11.40 -9.19
C LYS A 109 9.91 -10.74 -7.86
N LEU A 110 9.82 -11.53 -6.80
CA LEU A 110 9.37 -11.08 -5.49
C LEU A 110 10.57 -10.65 -4.64
N ALA A 111 10.48 -9.48 -4.03
CA ALA A 111 11.44 -9.06 -3.01
C ALA A 111 11.30 -9.96 -1.77
N GLN A 112 12.36 -10.08 -0.96
CA GLN A 112 12.25 -10.81 0.31
C GLN A 112 11.27 -10.13 1.27
N ASN A 113 11.36 -8.80 1.37
CA ASN A 113 10.49 -8.01 2.23
C ASN A 113 10.34 -6.59 1.65
N SER A 114 9.11 -6.14 1.38
CA SER A 114 8.87 -4.80 0.85
C SER A 114 8.93 -3.75 1.97
N PRO A 115 9.69 -2.64 1.79
CA PRO A 115 9.72 -1.56 2.77
C PRO A 115 8.40 -0.78 2.82
N LEU A 116 7.45 -1.08 1.93
CA LEU A 116 6.15 -0.43 1.87
C LEU A 116 5.37 -0.59 3.19
N LEU A 117 5.46 -1.76 3.82
CA LEU A 117 4.68 -2.10 5.01
C LEU A 117 5.43 -1.87 6.32
N THR A 118 6.74 -1.55 6.27
CA THR A 118 7.55 -1.28 7.46
C THR A 118 6.93 -0.26 8.43
N PRO A 119 6.37 0.88 7.98
CA PRO A 119 5.74 1.83 8.89
C PRO A 119 4.52 1.25 9.63
N LEU A 120 3.82 0.28 9.03
CA LEU A 120 2.63 -0.34 9.61
C LEU A 120 2.96 -1.44 10.61
N LEU A 121 4.17 -1.99 10.56
CA LEU A 121 4.67 -2.98 11.50
C LEU A 121 5.18 -2.34 12.80
N ALA A 122 5.63 -1.08 12.73
CA ALA A 122 6.13 -0.33 13.88
C ALA A 122 5.02 0.25 14.79
N SER A 123 3.78 0.29 14.31
CA SER A 123 2.64 0.94 15.00
C SER A 123 1.87 0.01 15.96
N GLN A 124 2.56 -0.91 16.65
CA GLN A 124 1.95 -1.85 17.60
C GLN A 124 1.87 -1.29 19.01
#